data_AF-A0A967WFE2-F1
#
_entry.id   AF-A0A967WFE2-F1
#
_cell.length_a   1.000
_cell.length_b   1.000
_cell.length_c   1.000
_cell.angle_alpha   90.00
_cell.angle_beta   90.00
_cell.angle_gamma   90.00
#
_symmetry.space_group_name_H-M   'P 1'
#
loop_
_entity.id
_entity.type
_entity.pdbx_description
1 polymer ?
#
loop_
_entity_poly.entity_id
_entity_poly.type
_entity_poly.pdbx_seq_one_letter_code
_entity_poly.pdbx_strand_id
1 'polypeptide(L)'
;GLGLGVPVLFVDTGLMFYETLRTRDRLLAKYPDLVVLTLHPGEGAPEPMTAHCCDERKVLPMRRALRILRPDALLSGRGRFQAVTRRDLQPVERHREPVRVNPLVAWTQDEIEEYAHLGDLPYNPLYDQGYYSVGCKPCTRAVKPGEDVRAGRWDGLGKVECGLWR
;
A
#
# COMPACT_ATOMS: atom_id res chain seq x y z
N GLY A 1 12.96 -12.47 15.60
CA GLY A 1 11.99 -12.46 14.50
C GLY A 1 10.65 -11.95 14.93
N LEU A 2 9.81 -11.53 13.98
CA LEU A 2 8.40 -11.18 14.25
C LEU A 2 7.52 -12.41 14.48
N GLY A 3 8.00 -13.63 14.16
CA GLY A 3 7.25 -14.88 14.35
C GLY A 3 5.94 -14.94 13.54
N LEU A 4 5.80 -14.09 12.52
CA LEU A 4 4.59 -13.98 11.71
C LEU A 4 4.54 -15.17 10.76
N GLY A 5 3.69 -16.15 11.04
CA GLY A 5 3.34 -17.24 10.12
C GLY A 5 2.47 -16.79 8.92
N VAL A 6 2.55 -15.51 8.53
CA VAL A 6 1.68 -14.89 7.52
C VAL A 6 2.56 -14.18 6.49
N PRO A 7 2.47 -14.52 5.19
CA PRO A 7 3.25 -13.87 4.15
C PRO A 7 2.75 -12.44 3.87
N VAL A 8 3.68 -11.55 3.55
CA VAL A 8 3.38 -10.20 3.07
C VAL A 8 3.39 -10.20 1.54
N LEU A 9 2.29 -9.74 0.94
CA LEU A 9 2.24 -9.53 -0.51
C LEU A 9 2.73 -8.13 -0.84
N PHE A 10 3.84 -8.02 -1.60
CA PHE A 10 4.36 -6.75 -2.08
C PHE A 10 4.14 -6.64 -3.60
N VAL A 11 3.27 -5.73 -4.03
CA VAL A 11 2.97 -5.53 -5.46
C VAL A 11 3.96 -4.55 -6.07
N ASP A 12 5.00 -5.07 -6.70
CA ASP A 12 5.97 -4.26 -7.45
C ASP A 12 5.45 -3.99 -8.87
N THR A 13 5.01 -2.75 -9.08
CA THR A 13 4.43 -2.31 -10.35
C THR A 13 5.44 -2.10 -11.48
N GLY A 14 6.74 -2.15 -11.18
CA GLY A 14 7.80 -1.70 -12.08
C GLY A 14 7.88 -0.17 -12.24
N LEU A 15 7.03 0.58 -11.53
CA LEU A 15 6.95 2.05 -11.57
C LEU A 15 7.12 2.66 -10.18
N MET A 16 7.74 1.95 -9.25
CA MET A 16 7.92 2.36 -7.87
C MET A 16 9.04 3.40 -7.74
N PHE A 17 8.96 4.24 -6.71
CA PHE A 17 10.13 5.01 -6.29
C PHE A 17 11.24 4.07 -5.80
N TYR A 18 12.49 4.46 -6.04
CA TYR A 18 13.66 3.74 -5.54
C TYR A 18 13.64 3.67 -4.00
N GLU A 19 13.22 4.76 -3.36
CA GLU A 19 13.08 4.90 -1.91
C GLU A 19 12.09 3.88 -1.34
N THR A 20 11.01 3.58 -2.07
CA THR A 20 10.04 2.54 -1.66
C THR A 20 10.67 1.15 -1.70
N LEU A 21 11.41 0.83 -2.75
CA LEU A 21 12.11 -0.46 -2.88
C LEU A 21 13.18 -0.60 -1.80
N ARG A 22 13.99 0.45 -1.57
CA ARG A 22 15.00 0.47 -0.52
C ARG A 22 14.39 0.33 0.88
N THR A 23 13.21 0.90 1.13
CA THR A 23 12.51 0.75 2.41
C THR A 23 12.06 -0.68 2.64
N ARG A 24 11.52 -1.35 1.61
CA ARG A 24 11.22 -2.81 1.66
C ARG A 24 12.47 -3.60 2.02
N ASP A 25 13.59 -3.32 1.36
CA ASP A 25 14.84 -4.07 1.59
C ASP A 25 15.39 -3.84 3.00
N ARG A 26 15.28 -2.61 3.54
CA ARG A 26 15.60 -2.30 4.94
C ARG A 26 14.71 -3.05 5.92
N LEU A 27 13.41 -3.18 5.63
CA LEU A 27 12.49 -3.96 6.46
C LEU A 27 12.86 -5.45 6.45
N LEU A 28 13.20 -6.02 5.28
CA LEU A 28 13.67 -7.40 5.18
C LEU A 28 14.98 -7.63 5.92
N ALA A 29 15.91 -6.67 5.87
CA ALA A 29 17.16 -6.74 6.62
C ALA A 29 16.93 -6.67 8.14
N LYS A 30 16.00 -5.82 8.60
CA LYS A 30 15.64 -5.70 10.04
C LYS A 30 14.84 -6.91 10.53
N TYR A 31 14.02 -7.51 9.68
CA TYR A 31 13.15 -8.65 10.00
C TYR A 31 13.41 -9.81 9.04
N PRO A 32 14.49 -10.59 9.25
CA PRO A 32 14.89 -11.66 8.33
C PRO A 32 13.88 -12.81 8.23
N ASP A 33 13.04 -12.99 9.25
CA ASP A 33 11.97 -14.00 9.25
C ASP A 33 10.70 -13.54 8.51
N LEU A 34 10.68 -12.30 7.99
CA LEU A 34 9.54 -11.78 7.24
C LEU A 34 9.50 -12.39 5.83
N VAL A 35 8.49 -13.19 5.55
CA VAL A 35 8.27 -13.75 4.21
C VAL A 35 7.55 -12.73 3.34
N VAL A 36 8.25 -12.17 2.35
CA VAL A 36 7.67 -11.24 1.37
C VAL A 36 7.56 -11.91 0.00
N LEU A 37 6.33 -12.05 -0.50
CA LEU A 37 6.05 -12.48 -1.86
C LEU A 37 5.91 -11.24 -2.75
N THR A 38 6.90 -11.02 -3.62
CA THR A 38 6.85 -9.90 -4.56
C THR A 38 6.06 -10.30 -5.81
N LEU A 39 5.03 -9.51 -6.12
CA LEU A 39 4.14 -9.71 -7.25
C LEU A 39 4.49 -8.69 -8.34
N HIS A 40 4.74 -9.17 -9.54
CA HIS A 40 5.10 -8.34 -10.69
C HIS A 40 3.96 -8.29 -11.73
N PRO A 41 3.90 -7.22 -12.54
CA PRO A 41 3.05 -7.23 -13.73
C PRO A 41 3.45 -8.36 -14.70
N GLY A 42 2.50 -8.78 -15.53
CA GLY A 42 2.80 -9.69 -16.63
C GLY A 42 3.60 -9.01 -17.75
N GLU A 43 4.08 -9.82 -18.71
CA GLU A 43 4.66 -9.30 -19.95
C GLU A 43 3.68 -8.38 -20.68
N GLY A 44 4.20 -7.35 -21.37
CA GLY A 44 3.38 -6.40 -22.12
C GLY A 44 2.61 -5.40 -21.25
N ALA A 45 2.96 -5.24 -19.97
CA ALA A 45 2.31 -4.31 -19.07
C ALA A 45 2.22 -2.89 -19.66
N PRO A 46 1.05 -2.24 -19.61
CA PRO A 46 0.81 -1.01 -20.34
C PRO A 46 1.69 0.13 -19.84
N GLU A 47 1.83 1.14 -20.70
CA GLU A 47 2.52 2.39 -20.38
C GLU A 47 1.91 3.06 -19.13
N PRO A 48 2.71 3.81 -18.36
CA PRO A 48 2.24 4.53 -17.19
C PRO A 48 1.03 5.43 -17.48
N MET A 49 0.17 5.60 -16.48
CA MET A 49 -0.96 6.55 -16.49
C MET A 49 -2.04 6.30 -17.57
N THR A 50 -1.96 5.20 -18.33
CA THR A 50 -3.07 4.71 -19.15
C THR A 50 -4.23 4.21 -18.29
N ALA A 51 -5.44 4.12 -18.86
CA ALA A 51 -6.65 3.71 -18.14
C ALA A 51 -6.49 2.35 -17.43
N HIS A 52 -5.84 1.39 -18.09
CA HIS A 52 -5.65 0.01 -17.60
C HIS A 52 -4.36 -0.18 -16.78
N CYS A 53 -3.51 0.85 -16.67
CA CYS A 53 -2.23 0.76 -15.96
C CYS A 53 -2.36 0.21 -14.54
N CYS A 54 -3.34 0.67 -13.77
CA CYS A 54 -3.52 0.18 -12.39
C CYS A 54 -4.05 -1.24 -12.36
N ASP A 55 -4.93 -1.61 -13.28
CA ASP A 55 -5.54 -2.94 -13.29
C ASP A 55 -4.49 -4.00 -13.62
N GLU A 56 -3.70 -3.77 -14.67
CA GLU A 56 -2.70 -4.74 -15.13
C GLU A 56 -1.45 -4.77 -14.26
N ARG A 57 -0.99 -3.62 -13.76
CA ARG A 57 0.23 -3.57 -12.92
C ARG A 57 -0.02 -3.83 -11.45
N LYS A 58 -1.26 -3.74 -10.96
CA LYS A 58 -1.57 -3.90 -9.52
C LYS A 58 -2.63 -4.94 -9.25
N VAL A 59 -3.81 -4.77 -9.83
CA VAL A 59 -4.99 -5.57 -9.47
C VAL A 59 -4.84 -7.00 -9.96
N LEU A 60 -4.40 -7.21 -11.20
CA LEU A 60 -4.28 -8.53 -11.80
C LEU A 60 -3.20 -9.40 -11.11
N PRO A 61 -1.97 -8.91 -10.83
CA PRO A 61 -0.99 -9.68 -10.05
C PRO A 61 -1.51 -10.05 -8.65
N MET A 62 -2.15 -9.11 -7.96
CA MET A 62 -2.73 -9.36 -6.63
C MET A 62 -3.84 -10.42 -6.69
N ARG A 63 -4.78 -10.31 -7.64
CA ARG A 63 -5.85 -11.31 -7.83
C ARG A 63 -5.30 -12.70 -8.14
N ARG A 64 -4.27 -12.78 -8.99
CA ARG A 64 -3.59 -14.05 -9.31
C ARG A 64 -3.00 -14.68 -8.04
N ALA A 65 -2.29 -13.90 -7.23
CA ALA A 65 -1.71 -14.37 -5.97
C ALA A 65 -2.78 -14.85 -4.98
N LEU A 66 -3.86 -14.09 -4.78
CA LEU A 66 -4.94 -14.48 -3.88
C LEU A 66 -5.65 -15.76 -4.32
N ARG A 67 -5.82 -15.98 -5.63
CA ARG A 67 -6.39 -17.23 -6.17
C ARG A 67 -5.50 -18.45 -5.93
N ILE A 68 -4.18 -18.26 -5.98
CA ILE A 68 -3.20 -19.33 -5.74
C ILE A 68 -3.12 -19.64 -4.25
N LEU A 69 -2.96 -18.61 -3.42
CA LEU A 69 -2.76 -18.75 -1.97
C LEU A 69 -4.04 -19.15 -1.23
N ARG A 70 -5.22 -18.74 -1.73
CA ARG A 70 -6.54 -18.96 -1.12
C ARG A 70 -6.55 -18.67 0.40
N PRO A 71 -6.11 -17.48 0.84
CA PRO A 71 -6.09 -17.17 2.27
C PRO A 71 -7.52 -17.01 2.80
N ASP A 72 -7.76 -17.27 4.09
CA ASP A 72 -9.06 -16.98 4.71
C ASP A 72 -9.27 -15.47 4.95
N ALA A 73 -8.18 -14.74 5.17
CA ALA A 73 -8.18 -13.31 5.45
C ALA A 73 -7.05 -12.56 4.73
N LEU A 74 -7.30 -11.29 4.40
CA LEU A 74 -6.30 -10.34 3.93
C LEU A 74 -6.24 -9.13 4.85
N LEU A 75 -5.07 -8.92 5.46
CA LEU A 75 -4.80 -7.77 6.31
C LEU A 75 -4.39 -6.56 5.46
N SER A 76 -4.77 -5.36 5.88
CA SER A 76 -4.37 -4.11 5.24
C SER A 76 -4.03 -3.02 6.26
N GLY A 77 -3.18 -2.08 5.85
CA GLY A 77 -2.89 -0.85 6.59
C GLY A 77 -3.89 0.29 6.32
N ARG A 78 -5.12 -0.01 5.92
CA ARG A 78 -6.15 1.02 5.64
C ARG A 78 -6.68 1.59 6.97
N GLY A 79 -6.63 2.92 7.09
CA GLY A 79 -7.17 3.70 8.20
C GLY A 79 -8.24 4.69 7.73
N ARG A 80 -9.17 5.07 8.63
CA ARG A 80 -10.24 6.03 8.34
C ARG A 80 -9.72 7.42 8.02
N PHE A 81 -8.62 7.83 8.67
CA PHE A 81 -7.99 9.14 8.48
C PHE A 81 -7.38 9.32 7.08
N GLN A 82 -7.14 8.23 6.35
CA GLN A 82 -6.38 8.29 5.10
C GLN A 82 -7.17 8.87 3.94
N ALA A 83 -8.50 8.77 3.91
CA ALA A 83 -9.31 9.36 2.84
C ALA A 83 -10.78 9.46 3.23
N VAL A 84 -11.49 10.42 2.64
CA VAL A 84 -12.95 10.58 2.81
C VAL A 84 -13.70 9.29 2.47
N THR A 85 -13.29 8.57 1.42
CA THR A 85 -13.88 7.29 1.01
C THR A 85 -13.67 6.14 2.00
N ARG A 86 -12.88 6.34 3.06
CA ARG A 86 -12.53 5.33 4.07
C ARG A 86 -13.12 5.63 5.44
N ARG A 87 -13.91 6.71 5.61
CA ARG A 87 -14.49 7.08 6.92
C ARG A 87 -15.31 5.94 7.55
N ASP A 88 -16.06 5.20 6.74
CA ASP A 88 -16.92 4.12 7.20
C ASP A 88 -16.24 2.74 7.18
N LEU A 89 -14.91 2.71 7.03
CA LEU A 89 -14.15 1.47 6.99
C LEU A 89 -14.36 0.67 8.28
N GLN A 90 -14.67 -0.62 8.12
CA GLN A 90 -14.88 -1.53 9.24
C GLN A 90 -13.57 -2.25 9.60
N PRO A 91 -13.36 -2.58 10.88
CA PRO A 91 -12.22 -3.42 11.29
C PRO A 91 -12.19 -4.77 10.57
N VAL A 92 -13.38 -5.34 10.30
CA VAL A 92 -13.54 -6.60 9.57
C VAL A 92 -14.63 -6.46 8.51
N GLU A 93 -14.32 -6.74 7.25
CA GLU A 93 -15.24 -6.71 6.12
C GLU A 93 -15.53 -8.16 5.66
N ARG A 94 -16.59 -8.76 6.21
CA ARG A 94 -16.95 -10.19 6.01
C ARG A 94 -17.64 -10.50 4.69
N HIS A 95 -18.19 -9.50 4.01
CA HIS A 95 -18.90 -9.65 2.74
C HIS A 95 -17.94 -9.78 1.53
N ARG A 96 -16.68 -10.13 1.78
CA ARG A 96 -15.59 -10.22 0.80
C ARG A 96 -14.87 -11.54 1.02
N GLU A 97 -14.42 -12.14 -0.08
CA GLU A 97 -13.56 -13.31 -0.06
C GLU A 97 -12.21 -12.95 -0.70
N PRO A 98 -11.09 -13.06 0.04
CA PRO A 98 -10.97 -13.40 1.46
C PRO A 98 -11.49 -12.27 2.38
N VAL A 99 -11.76 -12.59 3.65
CA VAL A 99 -12.21 -11.60 4.65
C VAL A 99 -11.19 -10.47 4.74
N ARG A 100 -11.62 -9.20 4.66
CA ARG A 100 -10.67 -8.08 4.83
C ARG A 100 -10.58 -7.70 6.30
N VAL A 101 -9.36 -7.54 6.79
CA VAL A 101 -9.08 -7.12 8.17
C VAL A 101 -8.25 -5.84 8.12
N ASN A 102 -8.67 -4.81 8.85
CA ASN A 102 -8.04 -3.51 8.91
C ASN A 102 -7.64 -3.20 10.37
N PRO A 103 -6.52 -3.75 10.89
CA PRO A 103 -6.16 -3.64 12.30
C PRO A 103 -5.95 -2.19 12.75
N LEU A 104 -5.49 -1.33 11.83
CA LEU A 104 -5.17 0.08 12.09
C LEU A 104 -6.33 1.01 11.69
N VAL A 105 -7.55 0.48 11.56
CA VAL A 105 -8.69 1.25 11.02
C VAL A 105 -9.01 2.52 11.82
N ALA A 106 -8.85 2.44 13.14
CA ALA A 106 -9.16 3.52 14.09
C ALA A 106 -7.93 4.39 14.43
N TRP A 107 -6.74 3.98 14.00
CA TRP A 107 -5.52 4.73 14.29
C TRP A 107 -5.51 6.06 13.54
N THR A 108 -4.94 7.06 14.17
CA THR A 108 -4.62 8.37 13.64
C THR A 108 -3.23 8.37 13.00
N GLN A 109 -2.89 9.45 12.29
CA GLN A 109 -1.55 9.64 11.73
C GLN A 109 -0.51 9.68 12.86
N ASP A 110 -0.77 10.45 13.93
CA ASP A 110 0.14 10.62 15.06
C ASP A 110 0.42 9.29 15.78
N GLU A 111 -0.60 8.45 15.99
CA GLU A 111 -0.41 7.11 16.59
C GLU A 111 0.48 6.21 15.71
N ILE A 112 0.37 6.30 14.39
CA ILE A 112 1.22 5.54 13.46
C ILE A 112 2.67 6.05 13.54
N GLU A 113 2.86 7.37 13.56
CA GLU A 113 4.18 8.00 13.65
C GLU A 113 4.87 7.67 14.98
N GLU A 114 4.15 7.81 16.09
CA GLU A 114 4.64 7.47 17.42
C GLU A 114 5.05 6.00 17.50
N TYR A 115 4.20 5.09 17.02
CA TYR A 115 4.52 3.67 17.00
C TYR A 115 5.74 3.35 16.12
N ALA A 116 5.82 3.99 14.94
CA ALA A 116 6.97 3.83 14.06
C ALA A 116 8.26 4.33 14.73
N HIS A 117 8.21 5.45 15.44
CA HIS A 117 9.34 6.01 16.16
C HIS A 117 9.78 5.11 17.32
N LEU A 118 8.85 4.71 18.19
CA LEU A 118 9.13 3.85 19.34
C LEU A 118 9.68 2.47 18.92
N GLY A 119 9.23 1.96 17.77
CA GLY A 119 9.72 0.70 17.20
C GLY A 119 10.98 0.81 16.35
N ASP A 120 11.53 2.02 16.16
CA ASP A 120 12.62 2.30 15.22
C ASP A 120 12.31 1.74 13.80
N LEU A 121 11.06 1.80 13.36
CA LEU A 121 10.63 1.16 12.11
C LEU A 121 11.23 1.90 10.91
N PRO A 122 11.88 1.19 9.97
CA PRO A 122 12.28 1.78 8.69
C PRO A 122 11.05 2.32 7.96
N TYR A 123 10.99 3.64 7.77
CA TYR A 123 9.96 4.29 6.96
C TYR A 123 10.55 4.87 5.66
N ASN A 124 9.67 5.25 4.75
CA ASN A 124 10.05 5.76 3.44
C ASN A 124 10.56 7.20 3.57
N PRO A 125 11.81 7.52 3.18
CA PRO A 125 12.38 8.86 3.34
C PRO A 125 11.68 9.95 2.49
N LEU A 126 10.82 9.57 1.55
CA LEU A 126 9.96 10.53 0.85
C LEU A 126 8.91 11.15 1.79
N TYR A 127 8.60 10.51 2.92
CA TYR A 127 7.67 11.04 3.91
C TYR A 127 8.10 12.44 4.38
N ASP A 128 9.37 12.60 4.73
CA ASP A 128 9.96 13.88 5.16
C ASP A 128 10.05 14.93 4.05
N GLN A 129 9.82 14.51 2.80
CA GLN A 129 9.79 15.37 1.62
C GLN A 129 8.35 15.73 1.22
N GLY A 130 7.37 15.51 2.09
CA GLY A 130 5.97 15.83 1.88
C GLY A 130 5.19 14.78 1.08
N TYR A 131 5.72 13.56 0.93
CA TYR A 131 4.98 12.44 0.32
C TYR A 131 4.28 11.60 1.38
N TYR A 132 3.18 12.12 1.93
CA TYR A 132 2.40 11.42 2.97
C TYR A 132 1.62 10.20 2.43
N SER A 133 1.49 10.08 1.11
CA SER A 133 0.95 8.88 0.46
C SER A 133 1.78 8.52 -0.77
N VAL A 134 2.57 7.45 -0.66
CA VAL A 134 3.48 7.02 -1.73
C VAL A 134 2.86 5.88 -2.54
N GLY A 135 2.90 5.98 -3.87
CA GLY A 135 2.56 4.88 -4.78
C GLY A 135 3.54 4.79 -5.95
N CYS A 136 3.03 4.71 -7.18
CA CYS A 136 3.90 4.68 -8.36
C CYS A 136 4.39 6.10 -8.66
N LYS A 137 5.67 6.23 -9.05
CA LYS A 137 6.34 7.50 -9.38
C LYS A 137 5.54 8.39 -10.34
N PRO A 138 4.96 7.89 -11.46
CA PRO A 138 4.25 8.76 -12.40
C PRO A 138 2.94 9.37 -11.87
N CYS A 139 2.38 8.83 -10.79
CA CYS A 139 1.09 9.25 -10.25
C CYS A 139 1.15 9.61 -8.75
N THR A 140 2.33 10.05 -8.30
CA THR A 140 2.55 10.54 -6.94
C THR A 140 3.39 11.80 -7.00
N ARG A 141 2.96 12.83 -6.29
CA ARG A 141 3.76 14.02 -5.97
C ARG A 141 3.71 14.30 -4.47
N ALA A 142 4.60 15.16 -3.99
CA ALA A 142 4.48 15.75 -2.66
C ALA A 142 3.20 16.59 -2.56
N VAL A 143 2.63 16.68 -1.36
CA VAL A 143 1.51 17.57 -1.09
C VAL A 143 2.01 19.00 -0.86
N LYS A 144 1.19 19.99 -1.19
CA LYS A 144 1.44 21.39 -0.88
C LYS A 144 0.90 21.73 0.52
N PRO A 145 1.40 22.79 1.16
CA PRO A 145 0.84 23.26 2.43
C PRO A 145 -0.69 23.45 2.34
N GLY A 146 -1.43 22.84 3.28
CA GLY A 146 -2.89 22.90 3.35
C GLY A 146 -3.65 21.92 2.44
N GLU A 147 -2.97 21.12 1.62
CA GLU A 147 -3.62 20.04 0.86
C GLU A 147 -3.90 18.82 1.74
N ASP A 148 -4.89 18.01 1.35
CA ASP A 148 -5.15 16.69 1.93
C ASP A 148 -3.93 15.77 1.79
N VAL A 149 -3.68 14.90 2.77
CA VAL A 149 -2.52 14.00 2.83
C VAL A 149 -2.38 13.05 1.63
N ARG A 150 -3.46 12.80 0.89
CA ARG A 150 -3.46 12.02 -0.35
C ARG A 150 -3.64 12.84 -1.61
N ALA A 151 -3.71 14.17 -1.54
CA ALA A 151 -3.89 15.05 -2.70
C ALA A 151 -2.79 14.85 -3.78
N GLY A 152 -1.60 14.43 -3.37
CA GLY A 152 -0.51 14.12 -4.31
C GLY A 152 -0.71 12.83 -5.12
N ARG A 153 -1.73 12.02 -4.82
CA ARG A 153 -2.05 10.78 -5.54
C ARG A 153 -3.03 11.09 -6.68
N TRP A 154 -2.69 10.65 -7.90
CA TRP A 154 -3.55 10.79 -9.08
C TRP A 154 -3.98 12.24 -9.39
N ASP A 155 -3.14 13.21 -9.02
CA ASP A 155 -3.38 14.61 -9.31
C ASP A 155 -3.63 14.82 -10.82
N GLY A 156 -4.72 15.50 -11.16
CA GLY A 156 -5.17 15.71 -12.54
C GLY A 156 -5.82 14.50 -13.25
N LEU A 157 -5.98 13.34 -12.58
CA LEU A 157 -6.53 12.12 -13.20
C LEU A 157 -7.98 11.78 -12.80
N GLY A 158 -8.65 12.63 -12.02
CA GLY A 158 -10.04 12.41 -11.58
C GLY A 158 -10.27 11.13 -10.76
N LYS A 159 -9.21 10.59 -10.15
CA LYS A 159 -9.18 9.26 -9.54
C LYS A 159 -8.88 9.33 -8.05
N VAL A 160 -9.69 8.65 -7.24
CA VAL A 160 -9.58 8.68 -5.76
C VAL A 160 -8.98 7.39 -5.18
N GLU A 161 -9.08 6.25 -5.90
CA GLU A 161 -8.52 4.97 -5.45
C GLU A 161 -7.97 4.15 -6.62
N CYS A 162 -6.89 3.39 -6.41
CA CYS A 162 -6.25 2.59 -7.47
C CYS A 162 -7.06 1.40 -7.98
N GLY A 163 -7.95 0.84 -7.15
CA GLY A 163 -8.67 -0.41 -7.43
C GLY A 163 -8.09 -1.65 -6.75
N LEU A 164 -6.91 -1.58 -6.11
CA LEU A 164 -6.26 -2.73 -5.47
C LEU A 164 -7.12 -3.42 -4.39
N TRP A 165 -7.99 -2.64 -3.74
CA TRP A 165 -8.87 -3.10 -2.66
C TRP A 165 -10.36 -3.14 -3.08
N ARG A 166 -10.64 -3.04 -4.39
CA ARG A 166 -12.00 -3.24 -4.91
C ARG A 166 -12.36 -4.70 -5.02
#